data_AF-A0A3P7LDD9-F1
#
_entry.id   AF-A0A3P7LDD9-F1
#
_cell.length_a   1.000
_cell.length_b   1.000
_cell.length_c   1.000
_cell.angle_alpha   90.00
_cell.angle_beta   90.00
_cell.angle_gamma   90.00
#
_symmetry.space_group_name_H-M   'P 1'
#
loop_
_entity.id
_entity.type
_entity.pdbx_description
1 polymer ?
#
loop_
_entity_poly.entity_id
_entity_poly.type
_entity_poly.pdbx_seq_one_letter_code
_entity_poly.pdbx_strand_id
1 'polypeptide(L)'
;MPNSPYRQLIFQAAAHVKTEDAFNFIKTGITEGYFIAPAFQLGMLEDPSISQIVALKEALLATDFQAYALATSTLVFKFCQRNKDCLDMPSVRSIIEELQSHLGTSCACGDKESTEKVGFQLIRFHRSAKLKLVANRRYH
;
A
#
# COMPACT_ATOMS: atom_id res chain seq x y z
N MET A 1 6.13 24.24 2.03
CA MET A 1 5.38 23.97 3.28
C MET A 1 4.71 22.60 3.18
N PRO A 2 5.22 21.54 3.84
CA PRO A 2 4.78 20.17 3.57
C PRO A 2 3.48 19.73 4.27
N ASN A 3 3.00 20.42 5.32
CA ASN A 3 2.04 19.83 6.27
C ASN A 3 0.70 20.58 6.36
N SER A 4 0.02 20.79 5.24
CA SER A 4 -1.31 21.40 5.25
C SER A 4 -2.40 20.35 5.53
N PRO A 5 -3.25 20.50 6.56
CA PRO A 5 -4.37 19.58 6.81
C PRO A 5 -5.35 19.49 5.63
N TYR A 6 -5.41 20.54 4.81
CA TYR A 6 -6.21 20.57 3.59
C TYR A 6 -5.74 19.53 2.56
N ARG A 7 -4.43 19.26 2.45
CA ARG A 7 -3.92 18.24 1.51
C ARG A 7 -4.35 16.82 1.90
N GLN A 8 -4.43 16.51 3.20
CA GLN A 8 -4.91 15.21 3.67
C GLN A 8 -6.41 15.03 3.40
N LEU A 9 -7.22 16.07 3.59
CA LEU A 9 -8.65 16.06 3.28
C LEU A 9 -8.91 15.88 1.77
N ILE A 10 -8.15 16.59 0.93
CA ILE A 10 -8.25 16.45 -0.54
C ILE A 10 -7.88 15.03 -0.97
N PHE A 11 -6.83 14.46 -0.37
CA PHE A 11 -6.45 13.07 -0.65
C PHE A 11 -7.58 12.10 -0.26
N GLN A 12 -8.14 12.25 0.94
CA GLN A 12 -9.24 11.42 1.41
C GLN A 12 -10.41 11.48 0.44
N ALA A 13 -10.81 12.70 0.03
CA ALA A 13 -11.86 12.89 -0.96
C ALA A 13 -11.52 12.17 -2.27
N ALA A 14 -10.31 12.35 -2.82
CA ALA A 14 -9.88 11.69 -4.05
C ALA A 14 -9.93 10.16 -3.94
N ALA A 15 -9.48 9.58 -2.82
CA ALA A 15 -9.49 8.14 -2.59
C ALA A 15 -10.91 7.53 -2.56
N HIS A 16 -11.94 8.32 -2.22
CA HIS A 16 -13.33 7.87 -2.16
C HIS A 16 -14.12 8.09 -3.46
N VAL A 17 -13.68 9.02 -4.32
CA VAL A 17 -14.41 9.41 -5.54
C VAL A 17 -14.33 8.35 -6.65
N LYS A 18 -13.30 7.48 -6.65
CA LYS A 18 -13.15 6.33 -7.57
C LYS A 18 -13.22 6.69 -9.06
N THR A 19 -12.82 7.90 -9.45
CA THR A 19 -12.70 8.32 -10.85
C THR A 19 -11.26 8.24 -11.35
N GLU A 20 -11.09 8.23 -12.67
CA GLU A 20 -9.77 8.29 -13.31
C GLU A 20 -9.02 9.57 -12.95
N ASP A 21 -9.71 10.72 -12.94
CA ASP A 21 -9.10 12.00 -12.54
C ASP A 21 -8.61 11.99 -11.08
N ALA A 22 -9.39 11.39 -10.18
CA ALA A 22 -9.00 11.26 -8.79
C ALA A 22 -7.80 10.32 -8.62
N PHE A 23 -7.75 9.24 -9.41
CA PHE A 23 -6.60 8.35 -9.46
C PHE A 23 -5.35 9.05 -10.01
N ASN A 24 -5.48 9.82 -11.09
CA ASN A 24 -4.39 10.60 -11.67
C ASN A 24 -3.86 11.65 -10.68
N PHE A 25 -4.75 12.32 -9.95
CA PHE A 25 -4.37 13.23 -8.87
C PHE A 25 -3.53 12.52 -7.79
N ILE A 26 -3.95 11.32 -7.37
CA ILE A 26 -3.21 10.51 -6.40
C ILE A 26 -1.83 10.12 -6.94
N LYS A 27 -1.77 9.63 -8.18
CA LYS A 27 -0.51 9.23 -8.84
C LYS A 27 0.48 10.40 -8.90
N THR A 28 0.04 11.56 -9.40
CA THR A 28 0.85 12.78 -9.44
C THR A 28 1.32 13.20 -8.05
N GLY A 29 0.45 13.09 -7.03
CA GLY A 29 0.84 13.40 -5.65
C GLY A 29 1.95 12.52 -5.08
N ILE A 30 2.06 11.26 -5.53
CA ILE A 30 3.19 10.38 -5.19
C ILE A 30 4.44 10.85 -5.93
N THR A 31 4.35 10.99 -7.25
CA THR A 31 5.50 11.30 -8.12
C THR A 31 6.15 12.63 -7.76
N GLU A 32 5.34 13.64 -7.43
CA GLU A 32 5.81 14.98 -7.06
C GLU A 32 6.22 15.09 -5.57
N GLY A 33 6.20 13.98 -4.82
CA GLY A 33 6.63 13.95 -3.41
C GLY A 33 5.70 14.73 -2.47
N TYR A 34 4.44 14.93 -2.84
CA TYR A 34 3.46 15.62 -1.99
C TYR A 34 2.92 14.74 -0.86
N PHE A 35 3.20 13.45 -0.90
CA PHE A 35 2.77 12.47 0.09
C PHE A 35 3.89 12.14 1.07
N ILE A 36 3.58 12.37 2.35
CA ILE A 36 4.52 12.19 3.46
C ILE A 36 4.43 10.75 3.99
N ALA A 37 3.27 10.11 3.84
CA ALA A 37 3.04 8.72 4.24
C ALA A 37 2.25 7.97 3.16
N PRO A 38 2.88 7.66 2.01
CA PRO A 38 2.20 7.05 0.87
C PRO A 38 1.45 5.76 1.22
N ALA A 39 2.00 4.92 2.09
CA ALA A 39 1.34 3.69 2.54
C ALA A 39 0.05 3.94 3.34
N PHE A 40 0.03 4.93 4.23
CA PHE A 40 -1.18 5.28 4.98
C PHE A 40 -2.25 5.85 4.05
N GLN A 41 -1.82 6.72 3.13
CA GLN A 41 -2.70 7.38 2.19
C GLN A 41 -3.30 6.37 1.20
N LEU A 42 -2.48 5.55 0.57
CA LEU A 42 -2.92 4.49 -0.34
C LEU A 42 -3.72 3.38 0.38
N GLY A 43 -3.47 3.19 1.67
CA GLY A 43 -4.32 2.38 2.54
C GLY A 43 -5.77 2.88 2.67
N MET A 44 -6.13 4.04 2.11
CA MET A 44 -7.52 4.51 2.03
C MET A 44 -8.23 4.13 0.72
N LEU A 45 -7.52 3.64 -0.29
CA LEU A 45 -8.14 3.09 -1.50
C LEU A 45 -8.85 1.78 -1.13
N GLU A 46 -10.18 1.78 -1.10
CA GLU A 46 -10.97 0.66 -0.57
C GLU A 46 -10.99 -0.57 -1.48
N ASP A 47 -10.96 -0.36 -2.80
CA ASP A 47 -11.11 -1.42 -3.80
C ASP A 47 -10.20 -1.14 -5.00
N PRO A 48 -8.87 -1.26 -4.82
CA PRO A 48 -7.92 -0.96 -5.88
C PRO A 48 -7.98 -2.03 -6.97
N SER A 49 -8.08 -1.62 -8.24
CA SER A 49 -7.94 -2.55 -9.37
C SER A 49 -6.47 -2.93 -9.59
N ILE A 50 -6.22 -4.06 -10.26
CA ILE A 50 -4.85 -4.47 -10.59
C ILE A 50 -4.12 -3.41 -11.44
N SER A 51 -4.81 -2.73 -12.36
CA SER A 51 -4.24 -1.65 -13.17
C SER A 51 -3.82 -0.44 -12.31
N GLN A 52 -4.62 -0.09 -11.30
CA GLN A 52 -4.27 0.96 -10.35
C GLN A 52 -3.05 0.57 -9.51
N ILE A 53 -2.95 -0.69 -9.10
CA ILE A 53 -1.79 -1.19 -8.34
C ILE A 53 -0.51 -1.05 -9.17
N VAL A 54 -0.52 -1.51 -10.42
CA VAL A 54 0.63 -1.40 -11.33
C VAL A 54 1.04 0.06 -11.54
N ALA A 55 0.09 0.95 -11.80
CA ALA A 55 0.37 2.36 -12.06
C ALA A 55 0.90 3.12 -10.82
N LEU A 56 0.45 2.75 -9.61
CA LEU A 56 0.96 3.33 -8.36
C LEU A 56 2.32 2.74 -7.98
N LYS A 57 2.54 1.45 -8.27
CA LYS A 57 3.82 0.77 -8.09
C LYS A 57 4.97 1.53 -8.75
N GLU A 58 4.80 1.89 -10.03
CA GLU A 58 5.80 2.64 -10.79
C GLU A 58 6.10 4.02 -10.17
N ALA A 59 5.06 4.72 -9.71
CA ALA A 59 5.23 6.01 -9.05
C ALA A 59 5.96 5.89 -7.71
N LEU A 60 5.71 4.83 -6.95
CA LEU A 60 6.33 4.58 -5.65
C LEU A 60 7.80 4.15 -5.77
N LEU A 61 8.17 3.37 -6.78
CA LEU A 61 9.56 2.96 -7.03
C LEU A 61 10.51 4.15 -7.19
N ALA A 62 10.00 5.28 -7.72
CA ALA A 62 10.77 6.51 -7.90
C ALA A 62 11.03 7.29 -6.60
N THR A 63 10.41 6.89 -5.48
CA THR A 63 10.47 7.62 -4.20
C THR A 63 11.47 7.01 -3.20
N ASP A 64 11.05 5.96 -2.47
CA ASP A 64 11.88 5.17 -1.57
C ASP A 64 11.34 3.72 -1.50
N PHE A 65 12.24 2.76 -1.33
CA PHE A 65 11.90 1.33 -1.35
C PHE A 65 10.97 0.94 -0.19
N GLN A 66 11.12 1.51 1.00
CA GLN A 66 10.25 1.17 2.13
C GLN A 66 8.81 1.63 1.87
N ALA A 67 8.64 2.84 1.33
CA ALA A 67 7.33 3.36 0.96
C ALA A 67 6.69 2.51 -0.14
N TYR A 68 7.46 2.14 -1.16
CA TYR A 68 7.06 1.19 -2.19
C TYR A 68 6.60 -0.15 -1.62
N ALA A 69 7.43 -0.79 -0.80
CA ALA A 69 7.17 -2.14 -0.32
C ALA A 69 5.91 -2.19 0.54
N LEU A 70 5.77 -1.22 1.45
CA LEU A 70 4.63 -1.15 2.36
C LEU A 70 3.33 -0.81 1.60
N ALA A 71 3.34 0.22 0.76
CA ALA A 71 2.15 0.64 0.03
C ALA A 71 1.68 -0.42 -0.98
N THR A 72 2.61 -0.99 -1.75
CA THR A 72 2.28 -2.01 -2.75
C THR A 72 1.74 -3.28 -2.08
N SER A 73 2.35 -3.73 -0.97
CA SER A 73 1.85 -4.87 -0.19
C SER A 73 0.44 -4.62 0.36
N THR A 74 0.16 -3.39 0.85
CA THR A 74 -1.19 -3.02 1.32
C THR A 74 -2.23 -3.08 0.20
N LEU A 75 -1.90 -2.59 -1.00
CA LEU A 75 -2.82 -2.57 -2.13
C LEU A 75 -3.09 -3.99 -2.65
N VAL A 76 -2.05 -4.81 -2.80
CA VAL A 76 -2.18 -6.23 -3.17
C VAL A 76 -3.05 -6.98 -2.16
N PHE A 77 -2.82 -6.77 -0.87
CA PHE A 77 -3.64 -7.39 0.19
C PHE A 77 -5.12 -7.04 0.04
N LYS A 78 -5.45 -5.75 -0.18
CA LYS A 78 -6.84 -5.32 -0.36
C LYS A 78 -7.49 -5.92 -1.61
N PHE A 79 -6.77 -5.93 -2.73
CA PHE A 79 -7.24 -6.55 -3.96
C PHE A 79 -7.51 -8.04 -3.74
N CYS A 80 -6.60 -8.75 -3.07
CA CYS A 80 -6.73 -10.16 -2.74
C CYS A 80 -7.88 -10.49 -1.78
N GLN A 81 -8.23 -9.58 -0.86
CA GLN A 81 -9.40 -9.78 0.00
C GLN A 81 -10.73 -9.83 -0.77
N ARG A 82 -10.77 -9.23 -1.98
CA ARG A 82 -11.97 -9.17 -2.82
C ARG A 82 -11.96 -10.17 -3.97
N ASN A 83 -10.80 -10.71 -4.34
CA ASN A 83 -10.62 -11.59 -5.49
C ASN A 83 -10.11 -12.97 -5.05
N LYS A 84 -10.98 -14.00 -5.12
CA LYS A 84 -10.72 -15.34 -4.55
C LYS A 84 -9.50 -16.08 -5.14
N ASP A 85 -9.09 -15.72 -6.35
CA ASP A 85 -7.95 -16.34 -7.06
C ASP A 85 -6.84 -15.34 -7.34
N CYS A 86 -6.71 -14.29 -6.51
CA CYS A 86 -5.75 -13.22 -6.77
C CYS A 86 -4.30 -13.71 -6.91
N LEU A 87 -3.90 -14.77 -6.19
CA LEU A 87 -2.54 -15.31 -6.18
C LEU A 87 -2.21 -16.10 -7.46
N ASP A 88 -3.24 -16.52 -8.20
CA ASP A 88 -3.10 -17.20 -9.49
C ASP A 88 -3.01 -16.19 -10.64
N MET A 89 -3.33 -14.92 -10.41
CA MET A 89 -3.21 -13.87 -11.40
C MET A 89 -1.72 -13.57 -11.66
N PRO A 90 -1.25 -13.67 -12.92
CA PRO A 90 0.15 -13.42 -13.26
C PRO A 90 0.66 -12.05 -12.81
N SER A 91 -0.17 -11.01 -12.93
CA SER A 91 0.18 -9.65 -12.54
C SER A 91 0.41 -9.51 -11.03
N VAL A 92 -0.41 -10.18 -10.21
CA VAL A 92 -0.25 -10.17 -8.75
C VAL A 92 0.99 -10.96 -8.35
N ARG A 93 1.20 -12.14 -8.97
CA ARG A 93 2.38 -12.97 -8.72
C ARG A 93 3.67 -12.22 -9.03
N SER A 94 3.74 -11.55 -10.18
CA SER A 94 4.89 -10.74 -10.56
C SER A 94 5.19 -9.63 -9.54
N ILE A 95 4.16 -8.96 -9.01
CA ILE A 95 4.33 -7.93 -7.98
C ILE A 95 4.88 -8.54 -6.68
N ILE A 96 4.38 -9.71 -6.28
CA ILE A 96 4.85 -10.41 -5.06
C ILE A 96 6.31 -10.86 -5.23
N GLU A 97 6.66 -11.44 -6.37
CA GLU A 97 8.03 -11.87 -6.69
C GLU A 97 9.01 -10.69 -6.67
N GLU A 98 8.62 -9.54 -7.22
CA GLU A 98 9.41 -8.31 -7.16
C GLU A 98 9.58 -7.82 -5.73
N LEU A 99 8.52 -7.81 -4.91
CA LEU A 99 8.62 -7.45 -3.49
C LEU A 99 9.57 -8.41 -2.74
N GLN A 100 9.51 -9.70 -3.06
CA GLN A 100 10.36 -10.73 -2.45
C GLN A 100 11.82 -10.62 -2.88
N SER A 101 12.10 -10.32 -4.16
CA SER A 101 13.47 -10.21 -4.67
C SER A 101 14.28 -9.12 -3.95
N HIS A 102 13.60 -8.07 -3.49
CA HIS A 102 14.22 -6.96 -2.79
C HIS A 102 14.41 -7.20 -1.27
N LEU A 103 13.73 -8.20 -0.70
CA LEU A 103 13.94 -8.61 0.71
C LEU A 103 15.23 -9.43 0.89
N GLY A 104 15.92 -9.78 -0.20
CA GLY A 104 17.13 -10.60 -0.19
C GLY A 104 16.89 -12.05 0.25
N THR A 105 17.95 -12.87 0.25
CA THR A 105 17.96 -14.27 0.72
C THR A 105 17.59 -14.45 2.20
N SER A 106 17.30 -13.36 2.93
CA SER A 106 16.86 -13.42 4.34
C SER A 106 15.42 -13.91 4.53
N CYS A 107 14.65 -14.08 3.46
CA CYS A 107 13.48 -14.94 3.46
C CYS A 107 13.84 -16.21 2.68
N ALA A 108 14.40 -17.21 3.36
CA ALA A 108 14.49 -18.55 2.80
C ALA A 108 13.04 -19.06 2.55
N CYS A 109 12.55 -18.82 1.34
CA CYS A 109 11.30 -19.37 0.83
C CYS A 109 11.45 -20.89 0.69
N GLY A 110 11.28 -21.60 1.81
CA GLY A 110 11.16 -23.06 1.89
C GLY A 110 10.27 -23.53 3.04
N ASP A 111 9.86 -22.61 3.90
CA ASP A 111 9.09 -22.88 5.11
C ASP A 111 7.73 -22.15 5.02
N LYS A 112 6.62 -22.91 4.98
CA LYS A 112 5.25 -22.39 5.02
C LYS A 112 5.01 -21.48 6.24
N GLU A 113 5.65 -21.76 7.36
CA GLU A 113 5.58 -21.00 8.61
C GLU A 113 6.23 -19.61 8.46
N SER A 114 7.27 -19.48 7.62
CA SER A 114 7.95 -18.21 7.36
C SER A 114 7.13 -17.29 6.44
N THR A 115 6.48 -17.83 5.41
CA THR A 115 5.55 -17.07 4.55
C THR A 115 4.31 -16.63 5.35
N GLU A 116 3.76 -17.53 6.19
CA GLU A 116 2.70 -17.16 7.12
C GLU A 116 3.17 -16.14 8.14
N LYS A 117 4.41 -16.22 8.66
CA LYS A 117 4.99 -15.22 9.58
C LYS A 117 5.20 -13.87 8.92
N VAL A 118 5.63 -13.78 7.67
CA VAL A 118 5.75 -12.50 6.95
C VAL A 118 4.36 -11.92 6.70
N GLY A 119 3.40 -12.75 6.27
CA GLY A 119 1.98 -12.35 6.20
C GLY A 119 1.43 -11.89 7.54
N PHE A 120 1.70 -12.62 8.63
CA PHE A 120 1.29 -12.28 9.98
C PHE A 120 2.00 -11.03 10.51
N GLN A 121 3.28 -10.83 10.18
CA GLN A 121 4.05 -9.63 10.54
C GLN A 121 3.47 -8.42 9.82
N LEU A 122 3.18 -8.51 8.52
CA LEU A 122 2.50 -7.45 7.77
C LEU A 122 1.10 -7.14 8.35
N ILE A 123 0.32 -8.16 8.70
CA ILE A 123 -0.97 -8.01 9.38
C ILE A 123 -0.81 -7.41 10.79
N ARG A 124 0.22 -7.79 11.54
CA ARG A 124 0.52 -7.31 12.89
C ARG A 124 1.00 -5.85 12.87
N PHE A 125 1.84 -5.47 11.90
CA PHE A 125 2.21 -4.08 11.65
C PHE A 125 0.99 -3.22 11.32
N HIS A 126 0.06 -3.72 10.50
CA HIS A 126 -1.22 -3.04 10.25
C HIS A 126 -2.09 -2.92 11.51
N ARG A 127 -2.14 -3.94 12.38
CA ARG A 127 -2.87 -3.89 13.67
C ARG A 127 -2.25 -2.90 14.66
N SER A 128 -0.92 -2.88 14.78
CA SER A 128 -0.21 -1.96 15.67
C SER A 128 -0.30 -0.51 15.19
N ALA A 129 -0.30 -0.26 13.87
CA ALA A 129 -0.55 1.07 13.31
C ALA A 129 -1.98 1.55 13.59
N LYS A 130 -2.98 0.66 13.48
CA LYS A 130 -4.38 0.96 13.81
C LYS A 130 -4.58 1.24 15.30
N LEU A 131 -3.91 0.50 16.19
CA LEU A 131 -3.97 0.70 17.64
C LEU A 131 -3.32 2.01 18.09
N LYS A 132 -2.20 2.42 17.49
CA LYS A 132 -1.58 3.73 17.76
C LYS A 132 -2.47 4.90 17.31
N LEU A 133 -3.18 4.76 16.19
CA LEU A 133 -4.14 5.77 15.71
C LEU A 133 -5.41 5.86 16.59
N VAL A 134 -5.87 4.75 17.17
CA VAL A 134 -7.03 4.73 18.08
C VAL A 134 -6.65 5.25 19.47
N ALA A 135 -5.45 4.97 19.96
CA ALA A 135 -4.95 5.51 21.23
C ALA A 135 -4.80 7.04 21.19
N ASN A 136 -4.43 7.61 20.02
CA ASN A 136 -4.27 9.06 19.88
C ASN A 136 -5.58 9.85 19.69
N ARG A 137 -6.73 9.16 19.52
CA ARG A 137 -8.07 9.79 19.48
C ARG A 137 -8.79 9.83 20.83
N ARG A 138 -8.22 9.24 21.90
CA ARG A 138 -8.82 9.26 23.24
C ARG A 138 -8.27 10.34 24.17
N TYR A 139 -7.35 11.17 23.69
CA TYR A 139 -6.72 12.25 24.46
C TYR A 139 -7.02 13.67 23.90
N HIS A 140 -8.02 13.80 23.04
CA HIS A 140 -8.56 15.09 22.59
C HIS A 140 -10.07 15.13 22.74
#